data_AF-A0A1D2N641-F1
#
_entry.id   AF-A0A1D2N641-F1
#
_cell.length_a   1.000
_cell.length_b   1.000
_cell.length_c   1.000
_cell.angle_alpha   90.00
_cell.angle_beta   90.00
_cell.angle_gamma   90.00
#
_symmetry.space_group_name_H-M   'P 1'
#
loop_
_entity.id
_entity.type
_entity.pdbx_description
1 polymer ?
#
loop_
_entity_poly.entity_id
_entity_poly.type
_entity_poly.pdbx_seq_one_letter_code
_entity_poly.pdbx_strand_id
1 'polypeptide(L)' 'MVIQKWVDVFQVLGLQPFTVYSFRVAGVNALGRSPPSKESYYFVTLREGKIDFDLSGPSFF' A
#
# COMPACT_ATOMS: atom_id res chain seq x y z
N MET A 1 -10.66 -5.98 28.54
CA MET A 1 -9.97 -6.48 27.33
C MET A 1 -10.46 -5.64 26.16
N VAL A 2 -9.67 -4.68 25.69
CA VAL A 2 -10.06 -3.81 24.57
C VAL A 2 -9.55 -4.46 23.30
N ILE A 3 -10.46 -4.89 22.43
CA ILE A 3 -10.11 -5.45 21.12
C ILE A 3 -10.03 -4.25 20.17
N GLN A 4 -8.82 -3.74 19.91
CA GLN A 4 -8.61 -2.77 18.84
C GLN A 4 -8.85 -3.47 17.50
N LYS A 5 -9.62 -2.83 16.62
CA LYS A 5 -9.93 -3.34 15.29
C LYS A 5 -8.63 -3.43 14.47
N TRP A 6 -8.31 -4.60 13.95
CA TRP A 6 -7.14 -4.79 13.09
C TRP A 6 -7.37 -4.08 11.75
N VAL A 7 -6.39 -3.27 11.33
CA VAL A 7 -6.33 -2.72 9.97
C VAL A 7 -5.34 -3.59 9.21
N ASP A 8 -5.86 -4.42 8.32
CA ASP A 8 -5.06 -5.40 7.59
C ASP A 8 -4.56 -4.86 6.25
N VAL A 9 -5.04 -3.67 5.84
CA VAL A 9 -4.74 -3.02 4.56
C VAL A 9 -4.34 -1.57 4.78
N PHE A 10 -3.23 -1.16 4.18
CA PHE A 10 -2.75 0.22 4.18
C PHE A 10 -2.35 0.65 2.76
N GLN A 11 -2.81 1.82 2.35
CA GLN A 11 -2.47 2.40 1.04
C GLN A 11 -1.25 3.31 1.17
N VAL A 12 -0.18 3.00 0.43
CA VAL A 12 1.01 3.87 0.34
C VAL A 12 0.85 4.80 -0.85
N LEU A 13 0.84 6.10 -0.59
CA LEU A 13 0.66 7.17 -1.58
C LEU A 13 1.96 7.95 -1.80
N GLY A 14 2.05 8.71 -2.90
CA GLY A 14 3.16 9.63 -3.16
C GLY A 14 4.49 8.95 -3.51
N LEU A 15 4.45 7.74 -4.05
CA LEU A 15 5.64 7.03 -4.52
C LEU A 15 6.22 7.70 -5.78
N GLN A 16 7.54 7.59 -5.96
CA GLN A 16 8.20 8.07 -7.16
C GLN A 16 7.72 7.26 -8.37
N PRO A 17 7.33 7.88 -9.49
CA PRO A 17 7.00 7.17 -10.72
C PRO A 17 8.17 6.36 -11.28
N PHE A 18 7.87 5.33 -12.06
CA PHE A 18 8.84 4.49 -12.78
C PHE A 18 9.91 3.88 -11.86
N THR A 19 9.54 3.62 -10.60
CA THR A 19 10.44 3.15 -9.55
C THR A 19 9.97 1.79 -9.06
N VAL A 20 10.91 0.86 -8.87
CA VAL A 20 10.64 -0.47 -8.34
C VAL A 20 10.54 -0.39 -6.82
N TYR A 21 9.45 -0.90 -6.24
CA TYR A 21 9.26 -0.99 -4.80
C TYR A 21 8.96 -2.42 -4.33
N SER A 22 9.29 -2.68 -3.07
CA SER A 22 8.75 -3.78 -2.26
C SER A 22 8.44 -3.25 -0.85
N PHE A 23 7.50 -3.88 -0.15
CA PHE A 23 7.05 -3.44 1.17
C PHE A 23 7.22 -4.52 2.23
N ARG A 24 7.39 -4.08 3.48
CA ARG A 24 7.41 -4.93 4.68
C ARG A 24 6.49 -4.32 5.74
N VAL A 25 5.93 -5.16 6.59
CA VAL A 25 5.06 -4.76 7.71
C VAL A 25 5.71 -5.18 9.02
N ALA A 26 5.62 -4.36 10.06
CA ALA A 26 6.05 -4.70 11.42
C ALA A 26 4.90 -4.45 12.41
N GLY A 27 4.67 -5.40 13.31
CA GLY A 27 3.68 -5.26 14.38
C GLY A 27 4.25 -4.46 15.55
N VAL A 28 3.41 -3.66 16.20
CA VAL A 28 3.78 -2.89 17.40
C VAL A 28 2.80 -3.19 18.52
N ASN A 29 3.31 -3.41 19.73
CA ASN A 29 2.53 -3.52 20.95
C ASN A 29 3.24 -2.79 22.12
N ALA A 30 2.74 -2.96 23.35
CA ALA A 30 3.30 -2.32 24.54
C ALA A 30 4.76 -2.72 24.84
N LEU A 31 5.24 -3.85 24.31
CA LEU A 31 6.63 -4.32 24.47
C LEU A 31 7.56 -3.78 23.37
N GLY A 32 7.00 -3.23 22.29
CA GLY A 32 7.76 -2.63 21.19
C GLY A 32 7.39 -3.16 19.82
N ARG A 33 8.34 -3.07 18.89
CA ARG A 33 8.17 -3.41 17.47
C ARG A 33 8.76 -4.79 17.16
N SER A 34 8.04 -5.61 16.40
CA SER A 34 8.53 -6.89 15.89
C SER A 34 9.63 -6.70 14.84
N PRO A 35 10.38 -7.77 14.50
CA PRO A 35 11.06 -7.82 13.21
C PRO A 35 10.08 -7.57 12.05
N PRO A 36 10.52 -6.92 10.96
CA PRO A 36 9.69 -6.77 9.76
C PRO A 36 9.33 -8.12 9.13
N SER A 37 8.21 -8.17 8.42
CA SER A 37 7.80 -9.30 7.60
C SER A 37 8.79 -9.59 6.47
N LYS A 38 8.61 -10.74 5.81
CA LYS A 38 9.15 -10.94 4.46
C LYS A 38 8.65 -9.82 3.55
N GLU A 39 9.50 -9.40 2.61
CA GLU A 39 9.12 -8.43 1.58
C GLU A 39 8.01 -8.95 0.68
N SER A 40 7.16 -8.02 0.24
CA SER A 40 6.20 -8.28 -0.83
C SER A 40 6.91 -8.58 -2.15
N TYR A 41 6.14 -9.02 -3.14
CA TYR A 41 6.59 -9.00 -4.52
C TYR A 41 6.98 -7.58 -4.96
N TYR A 42 7.94 -7.53 -5.88
CA TYR A 42 8.36 -6.30 -6.53
C TYR A 42 7.30 -5.84 -7.52
N PHE A 43 7.05 -4.53 -7.57
CA PHE A 43 6.22 -3.91 -8.61
C PHE A 43 6.83 -2.57 -9.01
N VAL A 44 6.51 -2.11 -10.22
CA VAL A 44 6.93 -0.80 -10.73
C VAL A 44 5.76 0.16 -10.63
N THR A 45 6.03 1.37 -10.13
CA THR A 45 5.06 2.47 -10.19
C THR A 45 4.97 3.01 -11.61
N LEU A 46 3.74 3.26 -12.07
CA LEU A 46 3.50 3.99 -13.32
C LEU A 46 3.51 5.50 -13.04
N ARG A 47 3.37 6.33 -14.08
CA ARG A 47 3.04 7.76 -13.87
C ARG A 47 1.75 7.85 -13.05
N GLU A 48 1.63 8.89 -12.24
CA GLU A 48 0.35 9.23 -11.61
C GLU A 48 -0.68 9.36 -12.74
N GLY A 49 -1.61 8.42 -12.79
CA GLY A 49 -2.83 8.60 -13.56
C GLY A 49 -3.58 9.70 -12.84
N LYS A 50 -3.82 10.84 -13.50
CA LYS A 50 -4.87 11.72 -13.01
C LYS A 50 -6.11 10.85 -12.92
N ILE A 51 -6.74 10.82 -11.74
CA ILE A 51 -8.15 10.43 -11.66
C ILE A 51 -8.88 11.60 -12.31
N ASP A 52 -8.84 11.66 -13.64
CA ASP A 52 -9.71 12.52 -14.39
C ASP A 52 -11.10 11.92 -14.15
N PHE A 53 -11.91 12.55 -13.29
CA PHE A 53 -13.33 12.23 -13.11
C PHE A 53 -14.14 12.55 -14.38
N ASP A 54 -13.56 12.36 -15.55
CA ASP A 54 -14.27 12.40 -16.81
C ASP A 54 -14.90 11.02 -17.01
N LEU A 55 -16.18 10.91 -16.64
CA LEU A 55 -16.99 9.70 -16.75
C LEU A 55 -17.30 9.32 -18.21
N SER A 56 -16.39 9.54 -19.16
CA SER A 56 -16.52 9.14 -20.56
C SER A 56 -15.41 8.18 -21.05
N GLY A 57 -15.23 7.07 -20.31
CA GLY A 57 -14.86 5.75 -20.87
C GLY A 57 -13.37 5.33 -20.83
N PRO A 58 -13.04 4.09 -21.29
CA PRO A 58 -13.92 3.00 -21.69
C PRO A 58 -13.99 1.86 -20.66
N SER A 59 -15.17 1.25 -20.60
CA SER A 59 -15.44 -0.02 -19.94
C SER A 59 -14.56 -1.14 -20.54
N PHE A 60 -13.69 -1.70 -19.71
CA PHE A 60 -13.06 -3.00 -19.94
C PHE A 60 -13.55 -4.00 -18.91
N PHE A 61 -14.86 -4.24 -18.87
CA PHE A 61 -15.54 -5.48 -18.46
C PHE A 61 -16.94 -5.47 -19.07
#